data_AF-A0A660V0Y9-F1
#
_entry.id   AF-A0A660V0Y9-F1
#
_cell.length_a   1.000
_cell.length_b   1.000
_cell.length_c   1.000
_cell.angle_alpha   90.00
_cell.angle_beta   90.00
_cell.angle_gamma   90.00
#
_symmetry.space_group_name_H-M   'P 1'
#
loop_
_entity.id
_entity.type
_entity.pdbx_description
1 polymer ?
#
loop_
_entity_poly.entity_id
_entity_poly.type
_entity_poly.pdbx_seq_one_letter_code
_entity_poly.pdbx_strand_id
1 'polypeptide(L)'
;MMSGGGHSLARSGLIVMFLNGAAIVAAFMREATIAYYYGASAELDAFSVAFSFVRTITELLPLTLGLAIIPLLAKGKKGESAERKAGLFGTWTFIVLSAIAVVYVLMGPLVVRVIAPGFDEKRARLAEFFIWIVSPIIIVRGMFIPIKSFANFFQRFALPEMGRVVMEQLYRYLCFCSFAIGSRAHSRGRILWEPQQELSWRPQRSEGLR
;
A
#
# COMPACT_ATOMS: atom_id res chain seq x y z
N MET A 1 -30.84 -32.09 17.33
CA MET A 1 -30.59 -32.45 15.92
C MET A 1 -29.94 -31.26 15.21
N MET A 2 -28.60 -31.22 15.15
CA MET A 2 -27.82 -30.27 14.33
C MET A 2 -26.75 -31.08 13.59
N SER A 3 -27.19 -31.99 12.72
CA SER A 3 -26.31 -32.77 11.84
C SER A 3 -26.55 -32.26 10.42
N GLY A 4 -25.59 -31.53 9.85
CA GLY A 4 -25.69 -31.00 8.48
C GLY A 4 -24.70 -29.90 8.09
N GLY A 5 -23.94 -29.31 9.03
CA GLY A 5 -23.06 -28.15 8.74
C GLY A 5 -21.61 -28.46 8.32
N GLY A 6 -21.12 -29.69 8.55
CA GLY A 6 -19.69 -30.02 8.38
C GLY A 6 -19.19 -29.99 6.93
N HIS A 7 -20.00 -30.44 5.98
CA HIS A 7 -19.63 -30.44 4.56
C HIS A 7 -19.57 -29.04 3.94
N SER A 8 -20.42 -28.11 4.41
CA SER A 8 -20.40 -26.71 3.97
C SER A 8 -19.15 -25.98 4.48
N LEU A 9 -18.80 -26.18 5.76
CA LEU A 9 -17.64 -25.53 6.36
C LEU A 9 -16.32 -26.04 5.76
N ALA A 10 -16.20 -27.37 5.58
CA ALA A 10 -15.03 -27.98 4.95
C ALA A 10 -14.86 -27.52 3.49
N ARG A 11 -15.96 -27.44 2.72
CA ARG A 11 -15.93 -26.96 1.34
C ARG A 11 -15.54 -25.48 1.25
N SER A 12 -16.07 -24.63 2.13
CA SER A 12 -15.68 -23.22 2.21
C SER A 12 -14.21 -23.04 2.62
N GLY A 13 -13.71 -23.83 3.57
CA GLY A 13 -12.31 -23.82 3.97
C GLY A 13 -11.36 -24.23 2.83
N LEU A 14 -11.70 -25.27 2.07
CA LEU A 14 -10.93 -25.71 0.90
C LEU A 14 -10.88 -24.65 -0.21
N ILE A 15 -12.01 -23.97 -0.47
CA ILE A 15 -12.06 -22.87 -1.44
C ILE A 15 -11.14 -21.73 -1.01
N VAL A 16 -11.19 -21.32 0.26
CA VAL A 16 -10.32 -20.24 0.78
C VAL A 16 -8.85 -20.63 0.69
N MET A 17 -8.51 -21.87 1.05
CA MET A 17 -7.14 -22.38 0.99
C MET A 17 -6.60 -22.38 -0.45
N PHE A 18 -7.40 -22.86 -1.42
CA PHE A 18 -7.04 -22.84 -2.84
C PHE A 18 -6.88 -21.41 -3.37
N LEU A 19 -7.80 -20.50 -3.04
CA LEU A 19 -7.73 -19.09 -3.45
C LEU A 19 -6.49 -18.39 -2.89
N ASN A 20 -6.14 -18.67 -1.63
CA ASN A 20 -4.93 -18.13 -1.02
C ASN A 20 -3.67 -18.68 -1.71
N GLY A 21 -3.62 -20.00 -1.95
CA GLY A 21 -2.53 -20.63 -2.70
C GLY A 21 -2.34 -20.04 -4.10
N ALA A 22 -3.44 -19.88 -4.86
CA ALA A 22 -3.41 -19.27 -6.18
C ALA A 22 -2.89 -17.81 -6.13
N ALA A 23 -3.29 -17.05 -5.11
CA ALA A 23 -2.82 -15.68 -4.93
C ALA A 23 -1.35 -15.57 -4.56
N ILE A 24 -0.80 -16.55 -3.82
CA ILE A 24 0.63 -16.67 -3.55
C ILE A 24 1.38 -16.93 -4.86
N VAL A 25 0.92 -17.88 -5.68
CA VAL A 25 1.53 -18.17 -6.98
C VAL A 25 1.51 -16.93 -7.89
N ALA A 26 0.37 -16.23 -7.97
CA ALA A 26 0.26 -14.98 -8.71
C ALA A 26 1.20 -13.89 -8.16
N ALA A 27 1.42 -13.84 -6.85
CA ALA A 27 2.39 -12.94 -6.22
C ALA A 27 3.81 -13.24 -6.73
N PHE A 28 4.20 -14.51 -6.72
CA PHE A 28 5.51 -14.95 -7.20
C PHE A 28 5.71 -14.65 -8.69
N MET A 29 4.70 -14.93 -9.52
CA MET A 29 4.74 -14.61 -10.95
C MET A 29 4.91 -13.10 -11.19
N ARG A 30 4.24 -12.26 -10.39
CA ARG A 30 4.48 -10.82 -10.41
C ARG A 30 5.94 -10.52 -10.08
N GLU A 31 6.47 -10.95 -8.93
CA GLU A 31 7.86 -10.64 -8.54
C GLU A 31 8.88 -11.13 -9.59
N ALA A 32 8.67 -12.31 -10.19
CA ALA A 32 9.50 -12.84 -11.28
C ALA A 32 9.41 -11.98 -12.55
N THR A 33 8.21 -11.50 -12.90
CA THR A 33 8.00 -10.59 -14.02
C THR A 33 8.71 -9.25 -13.79
N ILE A 34 8.61 -8.71 -12.57
CA ILE A 34 9.33 -7.49 -12.17
C ILE A 34 10.83 -7.69 -12.37
N ALA A 35 11.39 -8.76 -11.81
CA ALA A 35 12.81 -9.08 -11.92
C ALA A 35 13.26 -9.30 -13.38
N TYR A 36 12.44 -9.94 -14.21
CA TYR A 36 12.75 -10.17 -15.63
C TYR A 36 12.80 -8.87 -16.44
N TYR A 37 11.84 -7.96 -16.27
CA TYR A 37 11.77 -6.73 -17.06
C TYR A 37 12.65 -5.60 -16.53
N TYR A 38 12.85 -5.53 -15.22
CA TYR A 38 13.56 -4.42 -14.57
C TYR A 38 14.92 -4.82 -14.03
N GLY A 39 15.15 -6.08 -13.69
CA GLY A 39 16.41 -6.52 -13.08
C GLY A 39 16.77 -5.68 -11.85
N ALA A 40 18.06 -5.44 -11.63
CA ALA A 40 18.56 -4.49 -10.63
C ALA A 40 18.66 -3.07 -11.23
N SER A 41 17.52 -2.44 -11.51
CA SER A 41 17.48 -1.06 -12.02
C SER A 41 17.41 -0.03 -10.89
N ALA A 42 17.95 1.15 -11.15
CA ALA A 42 17.95 2.28 -10.22
C ALA A 42 16.53 2.72 -9.85
N GLU A 43 15.58 2.62 -10.78
CA GLU A 43 14.17 2.96 -10.56
C GLU A 43 13.47 1.92 -9.68
N LEU A 44 13.79 0.63 -9.86
CA LEU A 44 13.23 -0.43 -9.04
C LEU A 44 13.75 -0.34 -7.60
N ASP A 45 15.03 -0.01 -7.41
CA ASP A 45 15.62 0.20 -6.09
C ASP A 45 14.94 1.38 -5.38
N ALA A 46 14.76 2.51 -6.07
CA ALA A 46 14.06 3.69 -5.55
C ALA A 46 12.61 3.39 -5.18
N PHE A 47 11.89 2.66 -6.03
CA PHE A 47 10.53 2.21 -5.74
C PHE A 47 10.48 1.26 -4.54
N SER A 48 11.43 0.33 -4.45
CA SER A 48 11.50 -0.66 -3.37
C SER A 48 11.74 0.00 -2.02
N VAL A 49 12.61 1.01 -1.96
CA VAL A 49 12.83 1.85 -0.77
C VAL A 49 11.53 2.55 -0.38
N ALA A 50 10.86 3.22 -1.32
CA ALA A 50 9.59 3.90 -1.05
C ALA A 50 8.48 2.94 -0.60
N PHE A 51 8.44 1.71 -1.12
CA PHE A 51 7.40 0.73 -0.78
C PHE A 51 7.69 -0.01 0.53
N SER A 52 8.95 -0.05 0.99
CA SER A 52 9.36 -0.79 2.18
C SER A 52 8.60 -0.34 3.44
N PHE A 53 8.56 0.96 3.71
CA PHE A 53 7.83 1.52 4.85
C PHE A 53 6.33 1.25 4.76
N VAL A 54 5.74 1.47 3.58
CA VAL A 54 4.31 1.19 3.33
C VAL A 54 4.01 -0.28 3.61
N ARG A 55 4.88 -1.20 3.18
CA ARG A 55 4.74 -2.63 3.46
C ARG A 55 4.77 -2.90 4.96
N THR A 56 5.81 -2.44 5.66
CA THR A 56 5.98 -2.67 7.09
C THR A 56 4.80 -2.15 7.90
N ILE A 57 4.39 -0.89 7.69
CA ILE A 57 3.28 -0.32 8.47
C ILE A 57 1.97 -1.09 8.20
N THR A 58 1.69 -1.44 6.95
CA THR A 58 0.45 -2.13 6.59
C THR A 58 0.40 -3.61 7.00
N GLU A 59 1.56 -4.23 7.24
CA GLU A 59 1.66 -5.57 7.82
C GLU A 59 1.52 -5.57 9.35
N LEU A 60 1.89 -4.48 10.02
CA LEU A 60 1.75 -4.31 11.47
C LEU A 60 0.33 -3.88 11.89
N LEU A 61 -0.38 -3.12 11.05
CA LEU A 61 -1.73 -2.64 11.37
C LEU A 61 -2.73 -3.75 11.74
N PRO A 62 -2.82 -4.90 11.03
CA PRO A 62 -3.72 -5.99 11.41
C PRO A 62 -3.41 -6.57 12.79
N LEU A 63 -2.13 -6.64 13.17
CA LEU A 63 -1.69 -7.17 14.47
C LEU A 63 -2.14 -6.30 15.63
N THR A 64 -2.32 -5.00 15.40
CA THR A 64 -2.71 -4.04 16.44
C THR A 64 -4.21 -3.75 16.39
N LEU A 65 -4.68 -3.17 15.28
CA LEU A 65 -6.07 -2.78 15.08
C LEU A 65 -7.02 -3.99 15.04
N GLY A 66 -6.58 -5.10 14.43
CA GLY A 66 -7.40 -6.30 14.30
C GLY A 66 -7.67 -7.00 15.65
N LEU A 67 -6.74 -6.93 16.60
CA LEU A 67 -6.93 -7.50 17.95
C LEU A 67 -7.86 -6.63 18.81
N ALA A 68 -7.82 -5.30 18.64
CA ALA A 68 -8.58 -4.37 19.46
C ALA A 68 -10.07 -4.28 19.08
N ILE A 69 -10.42 -4.53 17.83
CA ILE A 69 -11.77 -4.27 17.31
C ILE A 69 -12.82 -5.30 17.77
N ILE A 70 -12.48 -6.59 17.88
CA ILE A 70 -13.42 -7.63 18.34
C ILE A 70 -13.92 -7.34 19.78
N PRO A 71 -13.05 -7.09 20.78
CA PRO A 71 -13.51 -6.76 22.13
C PRO A 71 -14.26 -5.41 22.18
N LEU A 72 -13.92 -4.45 21.31
CA LEU A 72 -14.64 -3.17 21.19
C LEU A 72 -16.09 -3.36 20.70
N LEU A 73 -16.28 -4.24 19.71
CA LEU A 73 -17.61 -4.62 19.22
C LEU A 73 -18.40 -5.39 20.29
N ALA A 74 -17.74 -6.29 21.03
CA ALA A 74 -18.37 -7.11 22.06
C ALA A 74 -18.79 -6.33 23.32
N LYS A 75 -18.02 -5.32 23.76
CA LYS A 75 -18.33 -4.53 24.97
C LYS A 75 -19.22 -3.33 24.67
N GLY A 76 -20.55 -3.48 24.70
CA GLY A 76 -21.52 -2.38 24.47
C GLY A 76 -22.28 -1.92 25.71
N LYS A 77 -22.47 -0.59 25.83
CA LYS A 77 -23.50 -0.04 26.72
C LYS A 77 -24.87 -0.43 26.16
N LYS A 78 -25.85 -0.70 27.03
CA LYS A 78 -27.24 -0.98 26.61
C LYS A 78 -27.73 0.16 25.69
N GLY A 79 -28.16 -0.19 24.47
CA GLY A 79 -28.69 0.75 23.47
C GLY A 79 -27.72 1.19 22.36
N GLU A 80 -26.44 0.77 22.39
CA GLU A 80 -25.48 1.12 21.33
C GLU A 80 -25.37 0.00 20.27
N SER A 81 -25.70 0.30 19.01
CA SER A 81 -25.56 -0.65 17.90
C SER A 81 -24.08 -0.91 17.58
N ALA A 82 -23.73 -2.18 17.30
CA ALA A 82 -22.40 -2.58 16.86
C ALA A 82 -21.97 -1.85 15.56
N GLU A 83 -22.92 -1.52 14.69
CA GLU A 83 -22.68 -0.74 13.46
C GLU A 83 -22.15 0.66 13.75
N ARG A 84 -22.72 1.35 14.75
CA ARG A 84 -22.31 2.70 15.13
C ARG A 84 -20.87 2.73 15.62
N LYS A 85 -20.47 1.73 16.40
CA LYS A 85 -19.09 1.59 16.90
C LYS A 85 -18.12 1.24 15.79
N ALA A 86 -18.51 0.35 14.88
CA ALA A 86 -17.70 0.00 13.73
C ALA A 86 -17.47 1.21 12.83
N GLY A 87 -18.51 2.03 12.62
CA GLY A 87 -18.41 3.31 11.92
C GLY A 87 -17.43 4.26 12.61
N LEU A 88 -17.58 4.48 13.92
CA LEU A 88 -16.70 5.36 14.68
C LEU A 88 -15.24 4.89 14.67
N PHE A 89 -15.01 3.59 14.85
CA PHE A 89 -13.68 2.98 14.76
C PHE A 89 -13.09 3.12 13.35
N GLY A 90 -13.89 2.92 12.31
CA GLY A 90 -13.51 3.13 10.92
C GLY A 90 -13.09 4.58 10.65
N THR A 91 -13.87 5.56 11.14
CA THR A 91 -13.54 6.99 11.01
C THR A 91 -12.22 7.34 11.71
N TRP A 92 -12.02 6.90 12.95
CA TRP A 92 -10.76 7.13 13.67
C TRP A 92 -9.59 6.46 12.96
N THR A 93 -9.77 5.23 12.48
CA THR A 93 -8.75 4.52 11.72
C THR A 93 -8.40 5.29 10.44
N PHE A 94 -9.38 5.82 9.72
CA PHE A 94 -9.15 6.64 8.52
C PHE A 94 -8.34 7.90 8.84
N ILE A 95 -8.70 8.62 9.91
CA ILE A 95 -8.00 9.83 10.34
C ILE A 95 -6.54 9.52 10.69
N VAL A 96 -6.30 8.48 11.50
CA VAL A 96 -4.95 8.08 11.91
C VAL A 96 -4.11 7.65 10.71
N LEU A 97 -4.66 6.83 9.80
CA LEU A 97 -3.94 6.41 8.60
C LEU A 97 -3.63 7.58 7.67
N SER A 98 -4.55 8.54 7.55
CA SER A 98 -4.33 9.75 6.76
C SER A 98 -3.21 10.60 7.36
N ALA A 99 -3.19 10.75 8.69
CA ALA A 99 -2.09 11.43 9.38
C ALA A 99 -0.75 10.71 9.16
N ILE A 100 -0.71 9.38 9.26
CA ILE A 100 0.49 8.58 8.98
C ILE A 100 0.95 8.78 7.52
N ALA A 101 0.04 8.76 6.56
CA ALA A 101 0.38 8.97 5.15
C ALA A 101 0.97 10.37 4.90
N VAL A 102 0.39 11.41 5.51
CA VAL A 102 0.92 12.78 5.42
C VAL A 102 2.30 12.88 6.07
N VAL A 103 2.48 12.35 7.28
CA VAL A 103 3.78 12.33 7.96
C VAL A 103 4.80 11.58 7.11
N TYR A 104 4.42 10.46 6.50
CA TYR A 104 5.31 9.69 5.63
C TYR A 104 5.81 10.49 4.43
N VAL A 105 4.93 11.25 3.78
CA VAL A 105 5.32 12.16 2.70
C VAL A 105 6.27 13.25 3.19
N LEU A 106 5.96 13.89 4.32
CA LEU A 106 6.79 14.95 4.88
C LEU A 106 8.17 14.44 5.33
N MET A 107 8.24 13.21 5.82
CA MET A 107 9.49 12.57 6.23
C MET A 107 10.23 11.88 5.08
N GLY A 108 9.76 12.01 3.83
CA GLY A 108 10.33 11.35 2.65
C GLY A 108 11.86 11.43 2.56
N PRO A 109 12.48 12.63 2.65
CA PRO A 109 13.94 12.77 2.60
C PRO A 109 14.67 12.01 3.71
N LEU A 110 14.10 12.00 4.93
CA LEU A 110 14.68 11.28 6.07
C LEU A 110 14.57 9.76 5.86
N VAL A 111 13.42 9.28 5.39
CA VAL A 111 13.18 7.86 5.09
C VAL A 111 14.22 7.37 4.07
N VAL A 112 14.41 8.11 2.98
CA VAL A 112 15.40 7.75 1.95
C VAL A 112 16.81 7.74 2.52
N ARG A 113 17.19 8.76 3.30
CA ARG A 113 18.53 8.85 3.91
C ARG A 113 18.83 7.70 4.88
N VAL A 114 17.82 7.22 5.63
CA VAL A 114 17.99 6.13 6.60
C VAL A 114 18.02 4.77 5.91
N ILE A 115 17.12 4.53 4.95
CA ILE A 115 16.98 3.22 4.30
C ILE A 115 18.04 3.02 3.21
N ALA A 116 18.39 4.09 2.49
CA ALA A 116 19.31 4.04 1.35
C ALA A 116 20.32 5.21 1.36
N PRO A 117 21.23 5.27 2.37
CA PRO A 117 22.20 6.35 2.49
C PRO A 117 23.20 6.43 1.31
N GLY A 118 23.34 5.35 0.53
CA GLY A 118 24.24 5.28 -0.63
C GLY A 118 23.60 5.72 -1.96
N PHE A 119 22.36 6.19 -1.97
CA PHE A 119 21.74 6.69 -3.20
C PHE A 119 22.39 7.99 -3.67
N ASP A 120 22.58 8.10 -4.98
CA ASP A 120 22.91 9.37 -5.61
C ASP A 120 21.70 10.32 -5.56
N GLU A 121 21.93 11.60 -5.82
CA GLU A 121 20.90 12.63 -5.70
C GLU A 121 19.71 12.41 -6.65
N LYS A 122 19.94 11.77 -7.79
CA LYS A 122 18.88 11.44 -8.76
C LYS A 122 17.99 10.31 -8.25
N ARG A 123 18.57 9.23 -7.73
CA ARG A 123 17.81 8.09 -7.16
C ARG A 123 17.10 8.48 -5.87
N ALA A 124 17.71 9.32 -5.03
CA ALA A 124 17.10 9.81 -3.82
C ALA A 124 15.82 10.62 -4.12
N ARG A 125 15.89 11.57 -5.06
CA ARG A 125 14.71 12.32 -5.53
C ARG A 125 13.63 11.44 -6.15
N LEU A 126 14.04 10.42 -6.90
CA LEU A 126 13.09 9.47 -7.48
C LEU A 126 12.37 8.64 -6.39
N ALA A 127 13.10 8.23 -5.35
CA ALA A 127 12.51 7.54 -4.21
C ALA A 127 11.53 8.43 -3.44
N GLU A 128 11.87 9.70 -3.19
CA GLU A 128 10.96 10.69 -2.58
C GLU A 128 9.68 10.90 -3.41
N PHE A 129 9.81 10.96 -4.74
CA PHE A 129 8.66 11.02 -5.63
C PHE A 129 7.78 9.76 -5.51
N PHE A 130 8.39 8.58 -5.46
CA PHE A 130 7.63 7.35 -5.25
C PHE A 130 6.95 7.33 -3.87
N ILE A 131 7.57 7.84 -2.82
CA ILE A 131 6.96 7.97 -1.48
C ILE A 131 5.63 8.72 -1.58
N TRP A 132 5.59 9.83 -2.32
CA TRP A 132 4.36 10.57 -2.54
C TRP A 132 3.28 9.73 -3.24
N ILE A 133 3.65 9.03 -4.32
CA ILE A 133 2.73 8.16 -5.09
C ILE A 133 2.20 6.99 -4.26
N VAL A 134 3.04 6.34 -3.46
CA VAL A 134 2.66 5.12 -2.75
C VAL A 134 1.99 5.40 -1.40
N SER A 135 2.15 6.60 -0.84
CA SER A 135 1.57 6.95 0.48
C SER A 135 0.04 6.72 0.59
N PRO A 136 -0.81 6.97 -0.43
CA PRO A 136 -2.26 6.72 -0.31
C PRO A 136 -2.61 5.24 -0.10
N ILE A 137 -1.70 4.33 -0.49
CA ILE A 137 -1.88 2.88 -0.30
C ILE A 137 -1.98 2.53 1.19
N ILE A 138 -1.34 3.29 2.08
CA ILE A 138 -1.44 3.11 3.54
C ILE A 138 -2.90 3.20 3.99
N ILE A 139 -3.62 4.21 3.51
CA ILE A 139 -5.03 4.46 3.85
C ILE A 139 -5.90 3.35 3.28
N VAL A 140 -5.76 3.08 1.97
CA VAL A 140 -6.59 2.08 1.28
C VAL A 140 -6.42 0.71 1.93
N ARG A 141 -5.19 0.24 2.12
CA ARG A 141 -4.92 -1.06 2.74
C ARG A 141 -5.33 -1.11 4.20
N GLY A 142 -5.04 -0.06 4.97
CA GLY A 142 -5.40 -0.03 6.38
C GLY A 142 -6.92 -0.04 6.60
N MET A 143 -7.69 0.58 5.71
CA MET A 143 -9.16 0.57 5.77
C MET A 143 -9.79 -0.80 5.55
N PHE A 144 -9.11 -1.71 4.86
CA PHE A 144 -9.59 -3.09 4.75
C PHE A 144 -9.63 -3.82 6.10
N ILE A 145 -8.87 -3.40 7.11
CA ILE A 145 -8.80 -4.07 8.41
C ILE A 145 -10.14 -3.99 9.15
N PRO A 146 -10.69 -2.81 9.49
CA PRO A 146 -11.97 -2.74 10.18
C PRO A 146 -13.11 -3.36 9.38
N ILE A 147 -13.10 -3.26 8.05
CA ILE A 147 -14.08 -3.90 7.17
C ILE A 147 -14.08 -5.42 7.35
N LYS A 148 -12.90 -6.05 7.30
CA LYS A 148 -12.75 -7.49 7.51
C LYS A 148 -13.15 -7.91 8.91
N SER A 149 -12.69 -7.19 9.92
CA SER A 149 -12.96 -7.54 11.30
C SER A 149 -14.44 -7.39 11.66
N PHE A 150 -15.13 -6.38 11.12
CA PHE A 150 -16.58 -6.26 11.24
C PHE A 150 -17.31 -7.42 10.52
N ALA A 151 -16.91 -7.75 9.29
CA ALA A 151 -17.50 -8.88 8.56
C ALA A 151 -17.27 -10.23 9.26
N ASN A 152 -16.11 -10.43 9.88
CA ASN A 152 -15.77 -11.62 10.65
C ASN A 152 -16.63 -11.74 11.92
N PHE A 153 -16.86 -10.62 12.63
CA PHE A 153 -17.74 -10.59 13.80
C PHE A 153 -19.16 -11.13 13.52
N PHE A 154 -19.73 -10.81 12.35
CA PHE A 154 -21.05 -11.30 11.92
C PHE A 154 -21.04 -12.71 11.31
N GLN A 155 -19.96 -13.48 11.48
CA GLN A 155 -19.83 -14.87 11.00
C GLN A 155 -20.02 -15.04 9.48
N ARG A 156 -19.90 -13.95 8.69
CA ARG A 156 -19.89 -14.01 7.22
C ARG A 156 -18.45 -14.27 6.75
N PHE A 157 -17.91 -15.44 7.07
CA PHE A 157 -16.48 -15.73 6.97
C PHE A 157 -15.90 -15.80 5.56
N ALA A 158 -16.68 -16.22 4.55
CA ALA A 158 -16.12 -16.53 3.23
C ALA A 158 -16.00 -15.30 2.29
N LEU A 159 -16.97 -14.38 2.32
CA LEU A 159 -17.03 -13.22 1.42
C LEU A 159 -15.92 -12.16 1.63
N PRO A 160 -15.59 -11.72 2.87
CA PRO A 160 -14.58 -10.69 3.07
C PRO A 160 -13.15 -11.19 2.79
N GLU A 161 -12.91 -12.49 3.00
CA GLU A 161 -11.58 -13.08 2.83
C GLU A 161 -11.22 -13.28 1.35
N MET A 162 -12.21 -13.55 0.50
CA MET A 162 -12.03 -13.56 -0.95
C MET A 162 -11.74 -12.16 -1.50
N GLY A 163 -12.49 -11.16 -1.06
CA GLY A 163 -12.29 -9.76 -1.47
C GLY A 163 -10.91 -9.25 -1.06
N ARG A 164 -10.44 -9.65 0.12
CA ARG A 164 -9.10 -9.31 0.63
C ARG A 164 -8.00 -9.70 -0.35
N VAL A 165 -7.93 -10.99 -0.66
CA VAL A 165 -6.78 -11.56 -1.36
C VAL A 165 -6.73 -11.05 -2.80
N VAL A 166 -7.88 -11.00 -3.48
CA VAL A 166 -7.95 -10.53 -4.86
C VAL A 166 -7.65 -9.03 -4.95
N MET A 167 -8.27 -8.20 -4.12
CA MET A 167 -8.04 -6.76 -4.15
C MET A 167 -6.63 -6.41 -3.71
N GLU A 168 -6.06 -7.13 -2.73
CA GLU A 168 -4.72 -6.86 -2.24
C GLU A 168 -3.64 -7.09 -3.30
N GLN A 169 -3.82 -8.16 -4.07
CA GLN A 169 -2.89 -8.50 -5.14
C GLN A 169 -3.11 -7.62 -6.38
N LEU A 170 -4.37 -7.28 -6.68
CA LEU A 170 -4.73 -6.45 -7.82
C LEU A 170 -4.19 -5.03 -7.68
N TYR A 171 -4.36 -4.35 -6.54
CA TYR A 171 -3.83 -2.98 -6.40
C TYR A 171 -2.30 -2.95 -6.47
N ARG A 172 -1.62 -3.98 -5.94
CA ARG A 172 -0.15 -4.10 -6.02
C ARG A 172 0.31 -4.28 -7.46
N TYR A 173 -0.42 -5.11 -8.21
CA TYR A 173 -0.16 -5.32 -9.63
C TYR A 173 -0.45 -4.06 -10.46
N LEU A 174 -1.54 -3.34 -10.16
CA LEU A 174 -1.88 -2.07 -10.82
C LEU A 174 -0.87 -0.98 -10.52
N CYS A 175 -0.46 -0.80 -9.27
CA CYS A 175 0.58 0.16 -8.88
C CYS A 175 1.90 -0.14 -9.59
N PHE A 176 2.24 -1.44 -9.71
CA PHE A 176 3.39 -1.86 -10.51
C PHE A 176 3.19 -1.60 -12.01
N CYS A 177 2.02 -1.85 -12.58
CA CYS A 177 1.73 -1.51 -13.97
C CYS A 177 1.85 0.01 -14.23
N SER A 178 1.39 0.85 -13.30
CA SER A 178 1.56 2.30 -13.36
C SER A 178 3.05 2.70 -13.34
N PHE A 179 3.85 2.07 -12.46
CA PHE A 179 5.30 2.20 -12.49
C PHE A 179 5.88 1.74 -13.84
N ALA A 180 5.42 0.63 -14.38
CA ALA A 180 5.96 0.05 -15.59
C ALA A 180 5.65 0.85 -16.86
N ILE A 181 4.49 1.51 -16.88
CA ILE A 181 4.10 2.47 -17.92
C ILE A 181 4.92 3.77 -17.76
N GLY A 182 5.09 4.26 -16.53
CA GLY A 182 5.87 5.46 -16.22
C GLY A 182 7.37 5.33 -16.54
N SER A 183 7.98 4.18 -16.23
CA SER A 183 9.39 3.92 -16.52
C SER A 183 9.68 3.84 -18.02
N ARG A 184 8.76 3.28 -18.82
CA ARG A 184 8.86 3.25 -20.30
C ARG A 184 8.61 4.63 -20.92
N ALA A 185 7.84 5.49 -20.27
CA ALA A 185 7.70 6.88 -20.68
C ALA A 185 8.98 7.69 -20.39
N HIS A 186 9.64 7.43 -19.26
CA HIS A 186 10.93 8.02 -18.88
C HIS A 186 12.06 7.60 -19.83
N SER A 187 12.18 6.31 -20.17
CA SER A 187 13.20 5.82 -21.11
C SER A 187 13.02 6.31 -22.55
N ARG A 188 11.82 6.80 -22.91
CA ARG A 188 11.53 7.46 -24.20
C ARG A 188 11.71 8.98 -24.19
N GLY A 189 12.32 9.55 -23.15
CA GLY A 189 12.64 10.98 -23.09
C GLY A 189 11.42 11.89 -22.91
N ARG A 190 10.26 11.36 -22.50
CA ARG A 190 9.08 12.17 -22.15
C ARG A 190 8.99 12.31 -20.64
N ILE A 191 9.79 13.22 -20.09
CA ILE A 191 9.73 13.63 -18.68
C ILE A 191 8.63 14.70 -18.56
N LEU A 192 7.51 14.34 -17.93
CA LEU A 192 6.40 15.27 -17.62
C LEU A 192 6.56 15.97 -16.27
N TRP A 193 7.68 15.76 -15.56
CA TRP A 193 7.86 16.24 -14.19
C TRP A 193 9.11 17.09 -13.97
N GLU A 194 9.80 17.55 -15.01
CA GLU A 194 10.94 18.48 -14.85
C GLU A 194 10.50 19.68 -14.00
N PRO A 195 11.01 19.81 -12.75
CA PRO A 195 10.73 21.00 -11.96
C PRO A 195 11.39 22.17 -12.70
N GLN A 196 10.62 23.21 -13.00
CA GLN A 196 11.04 24.43 -13.72
C GLN A 196 12.15 25.25 -13.01
N GLN A 197 13.03 24.65 -12.21
CA GLN A 197 14.06 25.36 -11.44
C GLN A 197 15.37 25.60 -12.20
N GLU A 198 15.58 25.09 -13.41
CA GLU A 198 16.82 25.34 -14.17
C GLU A 198 16.86 26.65 -14.97
N LEU A 199 15.83 27.51 -14.94
CA LEU A 199 15.80 28.74 -15.74
C LEU A 199 16.27 30.03 -15.03
N SER A 200 16.73 29.98 -13.78
CA SER A 200 16.97 31.21 -12.99
C SER A 200 18.44 31.59 -12.72
N TRP A 201 19.44 30.77 -13.08
CA TRP A 201 20.82 31.02 -12.63
C TRP A 201 21.92 30.94 -13.70
N ARG A 202 21.62 31.16 -14.99
CA ARG A 202 22.69 31.51 -15.92
C ARG A 202 23.18 32.92 -15.58
N PRO A 203 24.43 33.12 -15.14
CA PRO A 203 24.98 34.46 -15.11
C PRO A 203 24.98 34.95 -16.56
N GLN A 204 24.27 36.03 -16.83
CA GLN A 204 24.38 36.73 -18.11
C GLN A 204 25.86 37.11 -18.26
N ARG A 205 26.56 36.37 -19.11
CA ARG A 205 27.91 36.67 -19.55
C ARG A 205 27.80 38.02 -20.25
N SER A 206 28.29 39.07 -19.61
CA SER A 206 28.38 40.42 -20.18
C SER A 206 29.35 40.36 -21.37
N GLU A 207 28.79 40.17 -22.56
CA GLU A 207 29.47 40.54 -23.79
C GLU A 207 29.63 42.06 -23.83
N GLY A 208 30.79 42.47 -24.33
CA GLY A 208 31.38 43.78 -24.09
C GLY A 208 30.54 44.98 -24.51
N LEU A 209 30.69 46.04 -23.73
CA LEU A 209 30.55 47.40 -24.22
C LEU A 209 31.78 48.19 -23.78
N ARG A 210 32.62 48.44 -24.79
CA ARG A 210 33.73 49.40 -24.92
C ARG A 210 35.10 48.97 -24.40
#